data_AF-A0A6P0GB08-F1
#
_entry.id   AF-A0A6P0GB08-F1
#
_cell.length_a   1.000
_cell.length_b   1.000
_cell.length_c   1.000
_cell.angle_alpha   90.00
_cell.angle_beta   90.00
_cell.angle_gamma   90.00
#
_symmetry.space_group_name_H-M   'P 1'
#
loop_
_entity.id
_entity.type
_entity.pdbx_description
1 polymer ?
#
loop_
_entity_poly.entity_id
_entity_poly.type
_entity_poly.pdbx_seq_one_letter_code
_entity_poly.pdbx_strand_id
1 'polypeptide(L)'
;MSIAPAGGPDAAVLLPHWLSEEDRRLLADVVRAAVEEPGVHPVAAVHLADVLTELHVAAARDAVWPGPAARVRRVTGWADDVLPVRLSAAELDSVRDLADLPSALRATLAGRRP
;
A
#
# COMPACT_ATOMS: atom_id res chain seq x y z
N MET A 1 30.36 5.03 13.42
CA MET A 1 29.19 5.83 13.82
C MET A 1 28.06 5.52 12.85
N SER A 2 26.95 4.92 13.32
CA SER A 2 25.76 4.72 12.49
C SER A 2 24.87 5.94 12.62
N ILE A 3 24.71 6.69 11.54
CA ILE A 3 23.64 7.68 11.43
C ILE A 3 22.35 6.88 11.30
N ALA A 4 21.52 6.90 12.34
CA ALA A 4 20.12 6.54 12.18
C ALA A 4 19.53 7.53 11.16
N PRO A 5 18.72 7.08 10.18
CA PRO A 5 18.07 8.02 9.28
C PRO A 5 17.26 8.98 10.12
N ALA A 6 17.61 10.27 10.01
CA ALA A 6 16.86 11.32 10.66
C ALA A 6 15.46 11.29 10.07
N GLY A 7 14.50 10.77 10.82
CA GLY A 7 13.09 11.05 10.59
C GLY A 7 12.89 12.54 10.83
N GLY A 8 13.20 13.35 9.83
CA GLY A 8 12.91 14.78 9.85
C GLY A 8 11.40 15.01 9.84
N PRO A 9 10.95 16.24 10.13
CA PRO A 9 9.53 16.61 10.05
C PRO A 9 8.91 16.40 8.66
N ASP A 10 9.73 16.18 7.61
CA ASP A 10 9.32 15.85 6.24
C ASP A 10 9.23 14.34 5.94
N ALA A 11 9.55 13.46 6.91
CA ALA A 11 9.36 12.03 6.72
C ALA A 11 7.87 11.72 6.64
N ALA A 12 7.38 11.41 5.44
CA ALA A 12 5.98 11.11 5.20
C ALA A 12 5.51 10.00 6.16
N VAL A 13 4.45 10.29 6.93
CA VAL A 13 3.86 9.32 7.84
C VAL A 13 3.20 8.23 7.01
N LEU A 14 3.76 7.02 7.08
CA LEU A 14 3.19 5.85 6.41
C LEU A 14 2.13 5.21 7.30
N LEU A 15 0.91 5.10 6.77
CA LEU A 15 -0.23 4.52 7.46
C LEU A 15 -0.55 3.13 6.92
N PRO A 16 -0.87 2.15 7.78
CA PRO A 16 -1.22 0.81 7.32
C PRO A 16 -2.62 0.79 6.73
N HIS A 17 -2.73 0.30 5.50
CA HIS A 17 -3.95 -0.13 4.83
C HIS A 17 -3.94 -1.66 4.76
N TRP A 18 -4.86 -2.30 5.47
CA TRP A 18 -4.93 -3.76 5.55
C TRP A 18 -5.71 -4.28 4.36
N LEU A 19 -5.01 -4.95 3.44
CA LEU A 19 -5.55 -5.42 2.17
C LEU A 19 -5.49 -6.94 2.12
N SER A 20 -6.49 -7.59 1.54
CA SER A 20 -6.43 -9.01 1.17
C SER A 20 -5.43 -9.24 0.02
N GLU A 21 -5.09 -10.50 -0.28
CA GLU A 21 -4.31 -10.84 -1.48
C GLU A 21 -5.01 -10.40 -2.77
N GLU A 22 -6.32 -10.57 -2.82
CA GLU A 22 -7.14 -10.14 -3.95
C GLU A 22 -7.05 -8.62 -4.14
N ASP A 23 -7.25 -7.84 -3.07
CA ASP A 23 -7.15 -6.38 -3.10
C ASP A 23 -5.75 -5.92 -3.51
N ARG A 24 -4.69 -6.56 -2.97
CA ARG A 24 -3.30 -6.24 -3.33
C ARG A 24 -3.01 -6.50 -4.80
N ARG A 25 -3.50 -7.62 -5.34
CA ARG A 25 -3.34 -7.96 -6.77
C ARG A 25 -4.08 -6.97 -7.65
N LEU A 26 -5.35 -6.69 -7.35
CA LEU A 26 -6.15 -5.70 -8.08
C LEU A 26 -5.49 -4.32 -8.05
N LEU A 27 -5.00 -3.89 -6.88
CA LEU A 27 -4.28 -2.63 -6.75
C LEU A 27 -3.01 -2.64 -7.61
N ALA A 28 -2.21 -3.71 -7.56
CA ALA A 28 -0.99 -3.82 -8.35
C ALA A 28 -1.28 -3.74 -9.85
N ASP A 29 -2.34 -4.39 -10.32
CA ASP A 29 -2.69 -4.43 -11.74
C ASP A 29 -3.14 -3.04 -12.23
N VAL A 30 -4.01 -2.35 -11.47
CA VAL A 30 -4.46 -0.98 -11.77
C VAL A 30 -3.29 0.00 -11.77
N VAL A 31 -2.42 -0.09 -10.76
CA VAL A 31 -1.27 0.82 -10.63
C VAL A 31 -0.25 0.59 -11.75
N ARG A 32 0.03 -0.67 -12.12
CA ARG A 32 0.91 -0.96 -13.27
C ARG A 32 0.34 -0.39 -14.57
N ALA A 33 -0.96 -0.56 -14.81
CA ALA A 33 -1.60 0.00 -16.00
C ALA A 33 -1.46 1.52 -16.05
N ALA A 34 -1.66 2.21 -14.92
CA ALA A 34 -1.54 3.66 -14.83
C ALA A 34 -0.10 4.17 -15.03
N VAL A 35 0.91 3.47 -14.51
CA VAL A 35 2.32 3.88 -14.66
C VAL A 35 2.77 3.86 -16.14
N GLU A 36 2.20 2.97 -16.94
CA GLU A 36 2.47 2.88 -18.39
C GLU A 36 1.65 3.89 -19.22
N GLU A 37 0.71 4.62 -18.59
CA GLU A 37 -0.17 5.56 -19.29
C GLU A 37 0.50 6.93 -19.50
N PRO A 38 0.61 7.43 -20.75
CA PRO A 38 1.27 8.71 -21.05
C PRO A 38 0.63 9.95 -20.41
N GLY A 39 -0.59 9.84 -19.87
CA GLY A 39 -1.35 10.94 -19.28
C GLY A 39 -1.14 11.16 -17.78
N VAL A 40 -0.45 10.24 -17.09
CA VAL A 40 -0.22 10.35 -15.64
C VAL A 40 0.81 11.44 -15.34
N HIS A 41 0.49 12.32 -14.40
CA HIS A 41 1.40 13.36 -13.95
C HIS A 41 2.71 12.72 -13.41
N PRO A 42 3.91 13.19 -13.80
CA PRO A 42 5.16 12.52 -13.46
C PRO A 42 5.38 12.30 -11.95
N VAL A 43 4.93 13.22 -11.10
CA VAL A 43 5.00 13.07 -9.64
C VAL A 43 4.06 11.96 -9.15
N ALA A 44 2.86 11.85 -9.71
CA ALA A 44 1.95 10.75 -9.39
C ALA A 44 2.55 9.42 -9.84
N ALA A 45 3.21 9.36 -11.01
CA ALA A 45 3.89 8.15 -11.47
C ALA A 45 4.97 7.66 -10.49
N VAL A 46 5.73 8.58 -9.85
CA VAL A 46 6.69 8.21 -8.79
C VAL A 46 5.97 7.60 -7.58
N HIS A 47 4.92 8.26 -7.09
CA HIS A 47 4.14 7.73 -5.95
C HIS A 47 3.49 6.38 -6.27
N LEU A 48 3.00 6.18 -7.49
CA LEU A 48 2.46 4.91 -7.96
C LEU A 48 3.53 3.82 -8.03
N ALA A 49 4.76 4.14 -8.45
CA ALA A 49 5.88 3.20 -8.41
C ALA A 49 6.27 2.81 -6.96
N ASP A 50 6.19 3.77 -6.03
CA ASP A 50 6.41 3.51 -4.60
C ASP A 50 5.32 2.59 -4.02
N VAL A 51 4.06 2.74 -4.46
CA VAL A 51 2.97 1.81 -4.10
C VAL A 51 3.27 0.38 -4.55
N LEU A 52 3.73 0.19 -5.80
CA LEU A 52 4.13 -1.14 -6.30
C LEU A 52 5.26 -1.74 -5.46
N THR A 53 6.22 -0.90 -5.06
CA THR A 53 7.33 -1.31 -4.19
C THR A 53 6.81 -1.74 -2.83
N GLU A 54 5.95 -0.95 -2.16
CA GLU A 54 5.41 -1.33 -0.86
C GLU A 54 4.52 -2.58 -0.93
N LEU A 55 3.79 -2.82 -2.03
CA LEU A 55 3.03 -4.08 -2.20
C LEU A 55 3.96 -5.30 -2.18
N HIS A 56 5.12 -5.20 -2.84
CA HIS A 56 6.14 -6.24 -2.79
C HIS A 56 6.77 -6.35 -1.39
N VAL A 57 7.10 -5.23 -0.76
CA VAL A 57 7.68 -5.19 0.58
C VAL A 57 6.71 -5.76 1.61
N ALA A 58 5.40 -5.52 1.49
CA ALA A 58 4.39 -6.07 2.39
C ALA A 58 4.38 -7.60 2.35
N ALA A 59 4.42 -8.19 1.15
CA ALA A 59 4.52 -9.64 0.97
C ALA A 59 5.85 -10.20 1.51
N ALA A 60 6.98 -9.55 1.18
CA ALA A 60 8.30 -9.96 1.66
C ALA A 60 8.40 -9.87 3.20
N ARG A 61 7.86 -8.80 3.79
CA ARG A 61 7.82 -8.57 5.24
C ARG A 61 7.06 -9.68 5.95
N ASP A 62 5.93 -10.14 5.38
CA ASP A 62 5.17 -11.24 5.95
C ASP A 62 5.94 -12.56 5.88
N ALA A 63 6.64 -12.83 4.77
CA ALA A 63 7.45 -14.03 4.63
C ALA A 63 8.63 -14.08 5.63
N VAL A 64 9.30 -12.95 5.86
CA VAL A 64 10.50 -12.87 6.73
C VAL A 64 10.11 -12.76 8.21
N TRP A 65 9.06 -11.99 8.52
CA TRP A 65 8.57 -11.79 9.88
C TRP A 65 7.04 -11.93 9.93
N PRO A 66 6.50 -13.16 9.93
CA PRO A 66 5.05 -13.39 9.87
C PRO A 66 4.32 -13.04 11.18
N GLY A 67 5.03 -13.13 12.31
CA GLY A 67 4.43 -13.01 13.65
C GLY A 67 3.60 -11.74 13.90
N PRO A 68 4.08 -10.53 13.54
CA PRO A 68 3.31 -9.29 13.70
C PRO A 68 1.94 -9.28 13.02
N ALA A 69 1.87 -9.61 11.72
CA ALA A 69 0.61 -9.57 10.99
C ALA A 69 -0.33 -10.71 11.39
N ALA A 70 0.21 -11.92 11.62
CA ALA A 70 -0.57 -13.05 12.13
C ALA A 70 -1.25 -12.78 13.48
N ARG A 71 -0.62 -12.00 14.38
CA ARG A 71 -1.25 -11.58 15.64
C ARG A 71 -2.46 -10.67 15.41
N VAL A 72 -2.36 -9.72 14.47
CA VAL A 72 -3.49 -8.84 14.15
C VAL A 72 -4.64 -9.66 13.57
N ARG A 73 -4.37 -10.49 12.56
CA ARG A 73 -5.38 -11.36 11.92
C ARG A 73 -6.12 -12.22 12.95
N ARG A 74 -5.39 -12.81 13.91
CA ARG A 74 -5.99 -13.61 15.00
C ARG A 74 -6.95 -12.81 15.88
N VAL A 75 -6.60 -11.56 16.22
CA VAL A 75 -7.42 -10.73 17.11
C VAL A 75 -8.63 -10.15 16.37
N THR A 76 -8.49 -9.85 15.08
CA THR A 76 -9.56 -9.27 14.27
C THR A 76 -10.47 -10.33 13.63
N GLY A 77 -10.02 -11.58 13.53
CA GLY A 77 -10.68 -12.62 12.75
C GLY A 77 -10.52 -12.43 11.24
N TRP A 78 -9.54 -11.61 10.80
CA TRP A 78 -9.27 -11.43 9.37
C TRP A 78 -8.65 -12.67 8.74
N ALA A 79 -8.85 -12.81 7.43
CA ALA A 79 -8.25 -13.89 6.66
C ALA A 79 -6.72 -13.85 6.71
N ASP A 80 -6.10 -15.02 6.57
CA ASP A 80 -4.66 -15.21 6.76
C ASP A 80 -3.81 -14.49 5.70
N ASP A 81 -4.40 -14.09 4.59
CA ASP A 81 -3.76 -13.37 3.50
C ASP A 81 -3.80 -11.85 3.68
N VAL A 82 -4.46 -11.32 4.73
CA VAL A 82 -4.58 -9.87 4.97
C VAL A 82 -3.27 -9.29 5.52
N LEU A 83 -2.68 -8.37 4.77
CA LEU A 83 -1.39 -7.73 5.06
C LEU A 83 -1.49 -6.21 5.13
N PRO A 84 -0.68 -5.56 5.99
CA PRO A 84 -0.61 -4.10 6.04
C PRO A 84 0.30 -3.59 4.91
N VAL A 85 -0.29 -2.84 3.98
CA VAL A 85 0.40 -2.03 2.96
C VAL A 85 0.53 -0.62 3.51
N ARG A 86 1.74 -0.10 3.63
CA ARG A 86 2.01 1.18 4.31
C ARG A 86 2.11 2.32 3.31
N LEU A 87 1.09 3.15 3.23
CA LEU A 87 1.04 4.24 2.26
C LEU A 87 1.19 5.60 2.93
N SER A 88 1.90 6.51 2.26
CA SER A 88 1.83 7.94 2.57
C SER A 88 0.51 8.54 2.09
N ALA A 89 0.21 9.77 2.53
CA ALA A 89 -0.97 10.50 2.03
C ALA A 89 -0.87 10.74 0.52
N ALA A 90 0.30 11.10 0.00
CA ALA A 90 0.52 11.37 -1.42
C ALA A 90 0.37 10.10 -2.28
N GLU A 91 0.86 8.96 -1.80
CA GLU A 91 0.65 7.65 -2.44
C GLU A 91 -0.84 7.27 -2.47
N LEU A 92 -1.53 7.42 -1.33
CA LEU A 92 -2.95 7.10 -1.23
C LEU A 92 -3.80 8.01 -2.14
N ASP A 93 -3.51 9.30 -2.20
CA ASP A 93 -4.21 10.25 -3.06
C ASP A 93 -3.94 9.93 -4.54
N SER A 94 -2.68 9.65 -4.91
CA SER A 94 -2.33 9.24 -6.28
C SER A 94 -3.06 7.98 -6.73
N VAL A 95 -3.22 6.98 -5.86
CA VAL A 95 -4.01 5.77 -6.14
C VAL A 95 -5.49 6.09 -6.29
N ARG A 96 -6.04 6.96 -5.43
CA ARG A 96 -7.46 7.32 -5.47
C ARG A 96 -7.81 8.16 -6.69
N ASP A 97 -6.88 8.89 -7.26
CA ASP A 97 -7.12 9.67 -8.46
C ASP A 97 -7.19 8.81 -9.73
N LEU A 98 -6.84 7.52 -9.65
CA LEU A 98 -6.98 6.58 -10.77
C LEU A 98 -8.47 6.31 -11.09
N ALA A 99 -8.85 6.57 -12.34
CA ALA A 99 -10.22 6.41 -12.82
C ALA A 99 -10.67 4.94 -12.77
N ASP A 100 -9.78 4.01 -13.08
CA ASP A 100 -10.06 2.57 -13.15
C ASP A 100 -9.97 1.86 -11.79
N LEU A 101 -9.77 2.59 -10.69
CA LEU A 101 -9.74 2.00 -9.35
C LEU A 101 -11.15 1.47 -8.97
N PRO A 102 -11.31 0.16 -8.75
CA PRO A 102 -12.59 -0.43 -8.38
C PRO A 102 -13.19 0.24 -7.14
N SER A 103 -14.51 0.47 -7.14
CA SER A 103 -15.21 1.15 -6.05
C SER A 103 -15.08 0.44 -4.70
N ALA A 104 -15.07 -0.90 -4.71
CA ALA A 104 -14.81 -1.71 -3.53
C ALA A 104 -13.41 -1.44 -2.96
N LEU A 105 -12.38 -1.50 -3.79
CA LEU A 105 -11.00 -1.22 -3.38
C LEU A 105 -10.82 0.23 -2.92
N ARG A 106 -11.50 1.19 -3.56
CA ARG A 106 -11.54 2.60 -3.12
C ARG A 106 -12.13 2.75 -1.71
N ALA A 107 -13.18 2.00 -1.40
CA ALA A 107 -13.78 1.96 -0.06
C ALA A 107 -12.82 1.32 0.96
N THR A 108 -12.20 0.19 0.61
CA THR A 108 -11.17 -0.49 1.42
C THR A 108 -9.92 0.37 1.64
N LEU A 109 -9.57 1.26 0.71
CA LEU A 109 -8.47 2.21 0.93
C LEU A 109 -8.90 3.39 1.80
N ALA A 110 -10.21 3.64 1.94
CA ALA A 110 -10.77 4.68 2.81
C ALA A 110 -10.96 4.24 4.26
N GLY A 111 -11.54 3.07 4.47
CA GLY A 111 -11.49 2.42 5.78
C GLY A 111 -10.13 1.77 5.90
N ARG A 112 -9.28 2.14 6.85
CA ARG A 112 -7.92 1.55 6.98
C ARG A 112 -7.93 0.07 7.40
N ARG A 113 -8.97 -0.69 7.07
CA ARG A 113 -9.31 -2.05 7.48
C ARG A 113 -10.12 -2.71 6.34
N PRO A 114 -10.01 -4.03 6.14
CA PRO A 114 -10.84 -4.76 5.18
C PRO A 114 -12.31 -4.78 5.62
#